data_AF-A0A7X6Z6W2-F1
#
_entry.id   AF-A0A7X6Z6W2-F1
#
_cell.length_a   1.000
_cell.length_b   1.000
_cell.length_c   1.000
_cell.angle_alpha   90.00
_cell.angle_beta   90.00
_cell.angle_gamma   90.00
#
_symmetry.space_group_name_H-M   'P 1'
#
loop_
_entity.id
_entity.type
_entity.pdbx_description
1 polymer ?
#
loop_
_entity_poly.entity_id
_entity_poly.type
_entity_poly.pdbx_seq_one_letter_code
_entity_poly.pdbx_strand_id
1 'polypeptide(L)'
;GKLIVLLFGINYKLAVVIVGALMMIYVAFGGMTATTWVQIIKAVLMLFGASLMTFLVLKGFNFNIDFMLEKAVEIHRDGRHILAPGQSLISNPINALSLGLALALGTAGLPHILMRFFTVANAQEARKSVIWASTFIGYFYLLTFIIGFGAIWYLSQNPELFNRGPDGSFDLIKDLIGGTNMVAVHLANAVGGELLLGFLAAVTFATIVAVVAGLSLAGAAAISHDLYDNVIAKGNVTEAQKMRISRLSTVALGILAILLGIVFENQNVAFMVGLAFAIAASSNFPVLVLSISWRGCTTRGATLGGFIGLFTATAWVVLSSTVWVDEFGFAEAITPFPNPGILSIPLAFISIWFFSITDKSANAATEKAAFDALSVRAQTGIGVSKAEAH
;
A
#
# COMPACT_ATOMS: atom_id res chain seq x y z
N GLY A 1 -10.53 11.97 2.81
CA GLY A 1 -10.93 12.75 3.99
C GLY A 1 -10.09 14.00 4.12
N LYS A 2 -8.94 13.91 4.80
CA LYS A 2 -8.09 15.06 5.20
C LYS A 2 -7.78 16.07 4.09
N LEU A 3 -7.49 15.62 2.87
CA LEU A 3 -7.27 16.53 1.72
C LEU A 3 -8.50 17.42 1.43
N ILE A 4 -9.70 16.86 1.45
CA ILE A 4 -10.94 17.60 1.20
C ILE A 4 -11.26 18.55 2.36
N VAL A 5 -10.96 18.14 3.59
CA VAL A 5 -11.05 19.02 4.77
C VAL A 5 -10.14 20.23 4.59
N LEU A 6 -8.90 20.00 4.17
CA LEU A 6 -7.89 21.05 3.97
C LEU A 6 -8.31 22.04 2.87
N LEU A 7 -8.85 21.55 1.75
CA LEU A 7 -9.16 22.40 0.58
C LEU A 7 -10.52 23.10 0.67
N PHE A 8 -11.53 22.44 1.24
CA PHE A 8 -12.91 22.91 1.19
C PHE A 8 -13.48 23.24 2.58
N GLY A 9 -12.74 22.99 3.67
CA GLY A 9 -13.20 23.26 5.03
C GLY A 9 -14.37 22.36 5.49
N ILE A 10 -14.62 21.26 4.79
CA ILE A 10 -15.76 20.38 5.05
C ILE A 10 -15.39 19.39 6.16
N ASN A 11 -16.36 19.01 7.02
CA ASN A 11 -16.16 18.00 8.06
C ASN A 11 -15.57 16.69 7.51
N TYR A 12 -14.59 16.09 8.21
CA TYR A 12 -13.89 14.89 7.77
C TYR A 12 -14.84 13.72 7.45
N LYS A 13 -15.80 13.42 8.33
CA LYS A 13 -16.72 12.28 8.14
C LYS A 13 -17.53 12.46 6.86
N LEU A 14 -18.05 13.68 6.65
CA LEU A 14 -18.80 14.03 5.46
C LEU A 14 -17.90 13.99 4.21
N ALA A 15 -16.67 14.50 4.29
CA ALA A 15 -15.70 14.44 3.21
C ALA A 15 -15.35 12.99 2.81
N VAL A 16 -15.15 12.08 3.76
CA VAL A 16 -14.91 10.65 3.47
C VAL A 16 -16.12 10.02 2.81
N VAL A 17 -17.34 10.30 3.29
CA VAL A 17 -18.58 9.77 2.70
C VAL A 17 -18.80 10.28 1.28
N ILE A 18 -18.60 11.57 1.01
CA ILE A 18 -18.73 12.14 -0.35
C ILE A 18 -17.73 11.48 -1.30
N VAL A 19 -16.44 11.44 -0.91
CA VAL A 19 -15.41 10.85 -1.77
C VAL A 19 -15.68 9.36 -1.96
N GLY A 20 -16.05 8.63 -0.91
CA GLY A 20 -16.41 7.23 -0.98
C GLY A 20 -17.64 6.94 -1.85
N ALA A 21 -18.66 7.81 -1.82
CA ALA A 21 -19.82 7.69 -2.69
C ALA A 21 -19.45 7.95 -4.17
N LEU A 22 -18.67 9.00 -4.44
CA LEU A 22 -18.13 9.28 -5.77
C LEU A 22 -17.29 8.10 -6.29
N MET A 23 -16.51 7.47 -5.42
CA MET A 23 -15.75 6.26 -5.73
C MET A 23 -16.65 5.10 -6.15
N MET A 24 -17.70 4.82 -5.39
CA MET A 24 -18.62 3.72 -5.71
C MET A 24 -19.30 3.94 -7.06
N ILE A 25 -19.71 5.18 -7.37
CA ILE A 25 -20.26 5.53 -8.68
C ILE A 25 -19.22 5.26 -9.77
N TYR A 26 -18.00 5.79 -9.62
CA TYR A 26 -16.95 5.62 -10.62
C TYR A 26 -16.63 4.14 -10.88
N VAL A 27 -16.55 3.31 -9.84
CA VAL A 27 -16.27 1.87 -9.98
C VAL A 27 -17.43 1.12 -10.62
N ALA A 28 -18.67 1.46 -10.27
CA ALA A 28 -19.85 0.80 -10.85
C ALA A 28 -19.96 0.99 -12.37
N PHE A 29 -19.43 2.10 -12.90
CA PHE A 29 -19.45 2.44 -14.33
C PHE A 29 -18.07 2.29 -15.03
N GLY A 30 -17.00 2.09 -14.28
CA GLY A 30 -15.62 2.08 -14.78
C GLY A 30 -15.19 0.72 -15.33
N GLY A 31 -15.02 0.61 -16.65
CA GLY A 31 -14.40 -0.55 -17.28
C GLY A 31 -12.88 -0.59 -17.06
N MET A 32 -12.27 -1.79 -17.07
CA MET A 32 -10.84 -2.00 -16.79
C MET A 32 -9.92 -1.15 -17.70
N THR A 33 -10.26 -0.98 -18.98
CA THR A 33 -9.48 -0.18 -19.93
C THR A 33 -9.39 1.31 -19.57
N ALA A 34 -10.51 1.90 -19.15
CA ALA A 34 -10.56 3.29 -18.69
C ALA A 34 -9.70 3.48 -17.44
N THR A 35 -9.74 2.52 -16.51
CA THR A 35 -8.91 2.58 -15.31
C THR A 35 -7.42 2.56 -15.65
N THR A 36 -6.98 1.76 -16.64
CA THR A 36 -5.58 1.72 -17.07
C THR A 36 -5.08 3.07 -17.58
N TRP A 37 -5.85 3.75 -18.45
CA TRP A 37 -5.47 5.08 -18.95
C TRP A 37 -5.38 6.12 -17.83
N VAL A 38 -6.34 6.11 -16.90
CA VAL A 38 -6.30 7.01 -15.74
C VAL A 38 -5.06 6.75 -14.87
N GLN A 39 -4.65 5.48 -14.73
CA GLN A 39 -3.46 5.10 -13.97
C GLN A 39 -2.16 5.56 -14.63
N ILE A 40 -2.10 5.59 -15.96
CA ILE A 40 -0.95 6.11 -16.71
C ILE A 40 -0.86 7.62 -16.54
N ILE A 41 -1.96 8.34 -16.81
CA ILE A 41 -2.01 9.81 -16.74
C ILE A 41 -1.61 10.29 -15.35
N LYS A 42 -2.20 9.71 -14.30
CA LYS A 42 -1.88 10.14 -12.93
C LYS A 42 -0.42 9.84 -12.54
N ALA A 43 0.18 8.76 -13.04
CA ALA A 43 1.57 8.44 -12.74
C ALA A 43 2.51 9.50 -13.32
N VAL A 44 2.26 9.93 -14.56
CA VAL A 44 3.00 11.02 -15.20
C VAL A 44 2.80 12.33 -14.45
N LEU A 45 1.55 12.67 -14.10
CA LEU A 45 1.25 13.90 -13.34
C LEU A 45 1.89 13.91 -11.95
N MET A 46 1.88 12.78 -11.25
CA MET A 46 2.48 12.65 -9.93
C MET A 46 4.01 12.77 -9.99
N LEU A 47 4.65 12.09 -10.94
CA LEU A 47 6.10 12.19 -11.14
C LEU A 47 6.47 13.63 -11.49
N PHE A 48 5.76 14.26 -12.43
CA PHE A 48 5.99 15.66 -12.79
C PHE A 48 5.80 16.61 -11.60
N GLY A 49 4.72 16.45 -10.83
CA GLY A 49 4.44 17.29 -9.67
C GLY A 49 5.49 17.14 -8.57
N ALA A 50 5.95 15.92 -8.31
CA ALA A 50 7.04 15.68 -7.37
C ALA A 50 8.36 16.28 -7.87
N SER A 51 8.71 16.08 -9.15
CA SER A 51 9.92 16.65 -9.75
C SER A 51 9.91 18.18 -9.69
N LEU A 52 8.77 18.80 -10.01
CA LEU A 52 8.58 20.25 -9.94
C LEU A 52 8.73 20.75 -8.50
N MET A 53 8.10 20.08 -7.53
CA MET A 53 8.23 20.41 -6.12
C MET A 53 9.67 20.31 -5.64
N THR A 54 10.36 19.21 -5.93
CA THR A 54 11.77 19.02 -5.62
C THR A 54 12.64 20.12 -6.24
N PHE A 55 12.42 20.45 -7.51
CA PHE A 55 13.15 21.52 -8.19
C PHE A 55 12.98 22.87 -7.49
N LEU A 56 11.74 23.23 -7.14
CA LEU A 56 11.48 24.51 -6.48
C LEU A 56 12.01 24.56 -5.04
N VAL A 57 11.93 23.45 -4.31
CA VAL A 57 12.56 23.31 -2.98
C VAL A 57 14.06 23.55 -3.10
N LEU A 58 14.75 22.85 -4.01
CA LEU A 58 16.19 23.03 -4.22
C LEU A 58 16.54 24.44 -4.67
N LYS A 59 15.73 25.06 -5.52
CA LYS A 59 15.91 26.45 -5.94
C LYS A 59 15.91 27.40 -4.73
N GLY A 60 15.06 27.15 -3.74
CA GLY A 60 15.06 27.90 -2.47
C GLY A 60 16.35 27.82 -1.68
N PHE A 61 17.08 26.71 -1.80
CA PHE A 61 18.38 26.48 -1.17
C PHE A 61 19.55 26.72 -2.14
N ASN A 62 19.34 27.41 -3.26
CA ASN A 62 20.36 27.64 -4.30
C ASN A 62 21.01 26.34 -4.81
N PHE A 63 20.24 25.24 -4.86
CA PHE A 63 20.70 23.90 -5.22
C PHE A 63 21.79 23.32 -4.30
N ASN A 64 21.97 23.88 -3.10
CA ASN A 64 22.89 23.37 -2.10
C ASN A 64 22.16 22.45 -1.11
N ILE A 65 22.37 21.13 -1.29
CA ILE A 65 21.75 20.10 -0.44
C ILE A 65 22.31 20.15 0.99
N ASP A 66 23.61 20.41 1.15
CA ASP A 66 24.24 20.45 2.47
C ASP A 66 23.64 21.57 3.32
N PHE A 67 23.44 22.75 2.72
CA PHE A 67 22.79 23.88 3.37
C PHE A 67 21.32 23.58 3.74
N MET A 68 20.59 22.87 2.88
CA MET A 68 19.23 22.42 3.19
C MET A 68 19.20 21.49 4.40
N LEU A 69 20.12 20.50 4.45
CA LEU A 69 20.20 19.55 5.55
C LEU A 69 20.63 20.22 6.85
N GLU A 70 21.59 21.15 6.80
CA GLU A 70 22.01 21.95 7.95
C GLU A 70 20.84 22.75 8.54
N LYS A 71 20.07 23.44 7.68
CA LYS A 71 18.88 24.18 8.12
C LYS A 71 17.80 23.28 8.70
N ALA A 72 17.60 22.09 8.14
CA ALA A 72 16.66 21.12 8.71
C ALA A 72 17.10 20.65 10.12
N VAL A 73 18.40 20.43 10.31
CA VAL A 73 18.98 20.05 11.61
C VAL A 73 18.85 21.15 12.66
N GLU A 74 19.04 22.42 12.29
CA GLU A 74 18.90 23.54 13.23
C GLU A 74 17.48 23.70 13.78
N ILE A 75 16.47 23.38 12.97
CA ILE A 75 15.05 23.60 13.29
C ILE A 75 14.44 22.38 13.99
N HIS A 76 14.85 21.18 13.60
CA HIS A 76 14.26 19.96 14.13
C HIS A 76 14.69 19.71 15.58
N ARG A 77 13.75 19.32 16.45
CA ARG A 77 14.03 19.05 17.88
C ARG A 77 15.12 18.00 18.10
N ASP A 78 15.14 16.98 17.24
CA ASP A 78 16.13 15.89 17.31
C ASP A 78 17.52 16.28 16.75
N GLY A 79 17.69 17.50 16.24
CA GLY A 79 18.96 18.00 15.74
C GLY A 79 19.58 17.08 14.68
N ARG A 80 20.86 16.72 14.86
CA ARG A 80 21.58 15.83 13.91
C ARG A 80 21.03 14.41 13.84
N HIS A 81 20.22 13.98 14.81
CA HIS A 81 19.67 12.61 14.80
C HIS A 81 18.71 12.37 13.63
N ILE A 82 18.15 13.42 13.00
CA ILE A 82 17.34 13.28 11.78
C ILE A 82 18.15 12.77 10.57
N LEU A 83 19.47 12.92 10.60
CA LEU A 83 20.38 12.43 9.57
C LEU A 83 20.90 11.01 9.88
N ALA A 84 20.64 10.51 11.09
CA ALA A 84 21.00 9.15 11.46
C ALA A 84 20.09 8.14 10.72
N PRO A 85 20.52 6.86 10.60
CA PRO A 85 19.63 5.81 10.12
C PRO A 85 18.32 5.86 10.93
N GLY A 86 17.17 6.02 10.26
CA GLY A 86 15.96 6.59 10.86
C GLY A 86 15.64 6.08 12.27
N GLN A 87 15.16 6.96 13.16
CA GLN A 87 14.94 6.69 14.60
C GLN A 87 14.36 5.30 14.93
N SER A 88 13.45 4.79 14.09
CA SER A 88 12.86 3.45 14.18
C SER A 88 13.88 2.29 14.09
N LEU A 89 14.97 2.43 13.32
CA LEU A 89 16.10 1.49 13.24
C LEU A 89 16.97 1.53 14.50
N ILE A 90 17.11 2.70 15.12
CA ILE A 90 17.96 2.90 16.31
C ILE A 90 17.22 2.47 17.57
N SER A 91 15.93 2.81 17.70
CA SER A 91 15.14 2.51 18.90
C SER A 91 14.66 1.06 18.94
N ASN A 92 14.31 0.46 17.80
CA ASN A 92 13.91 -0.95 17.73
C ASN A 92 14.37 -1.60 16.41
N PRO A 93 15.64 -2.08 16.36
CA PRO A 93 16.21 -2.71 15.16
C PRO A 93 15.39 -3.89 14.64
N ILE A 94 14.75 -4.65 15.55
CA ILE A 94 13.93 -5.81 15.20
C ILE A 94 12.66 -5.35 14.47
N ASN A 95 12.00 -4.30 14.95
CA ASN A 95 10.85 -3.71 14.29
C ASN A 95 11.21 -3.19 12.89
N ALA A 96 12.36 -2.54 12.74
CA ALA A 96 12.82 -2.05 11.44
C ALA A 96 13.14 -3.18 10.46
N LEU A 97 13.78 -4.26 10.93
CA LEU A 97 13.99 -5.47 10.12
C LEU A 97 12.65 -6.12 9.73
N SER A 98 11.71 -6.21 10.68
CA SER A 98 10.36 -6.73 10.47
C SER A 98 9.62 -5.95 9.38
N LEU A 99 9.66 -4.62 9.46
CA LEU A 99 9.08 -3.73 8.45
C LEU A 99 9.78 -3.87 7.09
N GLY A 100 11.12 -3.93 7.08
CA GLY A 100 11.90 -4.10 5.84
C GLY A 100 11.56 -5.39 5.12
N LEU A 101 11.45 -6.51 5.86
CA LEU A 101 11.00 -7.80 5.32
C LEU A 101 9.56 -7.72 4.81
N ALA A 102 8.66 -7.10 5.57
CA ALA A 102 7.27 -6.91 5.17
C ALA A 102 7.15 -6.10 3.86
N LEU A 103 7.88 -5.00 3.72
CA LEU A 103 7.87 -4.17 2.51
C LEU A 103 8.46 -4.92 1.30
N ALA A 104 9.61 -5.59 1.50
CA ALA A 104 10.30 -6.31 0.43
C ALA A 104 9.46 -7.49 -0.08
N LEU A 105 9.01 -8.37 0.82
CA LEU A 105 8.31 -9.60 0.48
C LEU A 105 6.81 -9.35 0.21
N GLY A 106 6.22 -8.36 0.87
CA GLY A 106 4.83 -7.98 0.70
C GLY A 106 4.53 -7.46 -0.70
N THR A 107 5.47 -6.69 -1.30
CA THR A 107 5.33 -6.21 -2.69
C THR A 107 5.11 -7.37 -3.67
N ALA A 108 5.81 -8.48 -3.48
CA ALA A 108 5.68 -9.66 -4.32
C ALA A 108 4.42 -10.50 -4.04
N GLY A 109 3.84 -10.38 -2.84
CA GLY A 109 2.65 -11.12 -2.41
C GLY A 109 1.31 -10.46 -2.76
N LEU A 110 1.30 -9.24 -3.30
CA LEU A 110 0.08 -8.48 -3.56
C LEU A 110 -0.61 -8.91 -4.88
N PRO A 111 -1.81 -9.54 -4.84
CA PRO A 111 -2.44 -10.10 -6.03
C PRO A 111 -2.79 -9.06 -7.09
N HIS A 112 -3.14 -7.84 -6.69
CA HIS A 112 -3.47 -6.75 -7.61
C HIS A 112 -2.29 -6.29 -8.48
N ILE A 113 -1.05 -6.56 -8.06
CA ILE A 113 0.15 -6.34 -8.88
C ILE A 113 0.36 -7.53 -9.82
N LEU A 114 0.24 -8.75 -9.29
CA LEU A 114 0.42 -9.99 -10.07
C LEU A 114 -0.56 -10.11 -11.23
N MET A 115 -1.83 -9.78 -11.00
CA MET A 115 -2.87 -9.82 -12.04
C MET A 115 -2.55 -8.93 -13.25
N ARG A 116 -1.77 -7.86 -13.06
CA ARG A 116 -1.36 -7.00 -14.18
C ARG A 116 -0.33 -7.68 -15.08
N PHE A 117 0.53 -8.55 -14.54
CA PHE A 117 1.48 -9.31 -15.36
C PHE A 117 0.81 -10.34 -16.27
N PHE A 118 -0.40 -10.82 -15.90
CA PHE A 118 -1.16 -11.75 -16.74
C PHE A 118 -1.69 -11.12 -18.03
N THR A 119 -1.79 -9.79 -18.09
CA THR A 119 -2.17 -9.06 -19.30
C THR A 119 -0.99 -8.78 -20.24
N VAL A 120 0.24 -9.12 -19.82
CA VAL A 120 1.44 -8.88 -20.63
C VAL A 120 1.65 -10.06 -21.58
N ALA A 121 1.86 -9.75 -22.86
CA ALA A 121 1.93 -10.77 -23.92
C ALA A 121 3.04 -11.81 -23.70
N ASN A 122 4.19 -11.41 -23.15
CA ASN A 122 5.38 -12.25 -23.04
C ASN A 122 6.16 -11.99 -21.74
N ALA A 123 6.85 -13.02 -21.23
CA ALA A 123 7.70 -12.92 -20.03
C ALA A 123 8.82 -11.87 -20.16
N GLN A 124 9.37 -11.67 -21.37
CA GLN A 124 10.39 -10.64 -21.60
C GLN A 124 9.85 -9.22 -21.41
N GLU A 125 8.64 -8.94 -21.92
CA GLU A 125 7.98 -7.65 -21.75
C GLU A 125 7.56 -7.44 -20.29
N ALA A 126 7.17 -8.50 -19.58
CA ALA A 126 6.89 -8.43 -18.15
C ALA A 126 8.14 -8.01 -17.36
N ARG A 127 9.33 -8.59 -17.64
CA ARG A 127 10.59 -8.19 -17.00
C ARG A 127 10.96 -6.73 -17.30
N LYS A 128 10.82 -6.27 -18.56
CA LYS A 128 11.05 -4.87 -18.92
C LYS A 128 10.12 -3.93 -18.14
N SER A 129 8.85 -4.31 -18.01
CA SER A 129 7.86 -3.56 -17.23
C SER A 129 8.25 -3.43 -15.76
N VAL A 130 8.71 -4.53 -15.13
CA VAL A 130 9.21 -4.52 -13.74
C VAL A 130 10.38 -3.56 -13.57
N ILE A 131 11.34 -3.56 -14.51
CA ILE A 131 12.51 -2.68 -14.46
C ILE A 131 12.08 -1.21 -14.52
N TRP A 132 11.25 -0.84 -15.49
CA TRP A 132 10.76 0.55 -15.60
C TRP A 132 9.96 0.98 -14.38
N ALA A 133 9.06 0.12 -13.88
CA ALA A 133 8.31 0.39 -12.65
C ALA A 133 9.25 0.63 -11.46
N SER A 134 10.26 -0.22 -11.29
CA SER A 134 11.26 -0.10 -10.22
C SER A 134 12.07 1.19 -10.34
N THR A 135 12.47 1.58 -11.56
CA THR A 135 13.17 2.85 -11.82
C THR A 135 12.33 4.06 -11.44
N PHE A 136 11.04 4.11 -11.83
CA PHE A 136 10.17 5.23 -11.48
C PHE A 136 9.88 5.30 -9.97
N ILE A 137 9.70 4.16 -9.31
CA ILE A 137 9.54 4.09 -7.85
C ILE A 137 10.81 4.57 -7.14
N GLY A 138 11.98 4.08 -7.57
CA GLY A 138 13.27 4.51 -7.02
C GLY A 138 13.52 6.00 -7.21
N TYR A 139 13.24 6.52 -8.41
CA TYR A 139 13.31 7.95 -8.70
C TYR A 139 12.39 8.76 -7.78
N PHE A 140 11.13 8.35 -7.63
CA PHE A 140 10.19 9.03 -6.74
C PHE A 140 10.69 9.03 -5.29
N TYR A 141 11.26 7.93 -4.79
CA TYR A 141 11.82 7.90 -3.44
C TYR A 141 12.97 8.89 -3.23
N LEU A 142 13.85 9.07 -4.23
CA LEU A 142 14.89 10.10 -4.18
C LEU A 142 14.29 11.52 -4.08
N LEU A 143 13.21 11.79 -4.80
CA LEU A 143 12.48 13.06 -4.69
C LEU A 143 11.87 13.25 -3.31
N THR A 144 11.27 12.19 -2.73
CA THR A 144 10.64 12.27 -1.40
C THR A 144 11.64 12.63 -0.30
N PHE A 145 12.91 12.22 -0.42
CA PHE A 145 13.97 12.63 0.50
C PHE A 145 14.13 14.15 0.52
N ILE A 146 14.27 14.77 -0.65
CA ILE A 146 14.44 16.23 -0.77
C ILE A 146 13.17 16.96 -0.32
N ILE A 147 12.00 16.46 -0.71
CA ILE A 147 10.69 17.00 -0.29
C ILE A 147 10.56 16.95 1.25
N GLY A 148 10.93 15.84 1.88
CA GLY A 148 10.84 15.66 3.33
C GLY A 148 11.72 16.62 4.11
N PHE A 149 13.02 16.70 3.78
CA PHE A 149 13.94 17.62 4.46
C PHE A 149 13.63 19.09 4.14
N GLY A 150 13.28 19.40 2.89
CA GLY A 150 12.85 20.74 2.52
C GLY A 150 11.60 21.19 3.26
N ALA A 151 10.66 20.27 3.54
CA ALA A 151 9.45 20.57 4.28
C ALA A 151 9.73 21.04 5.71
N ILE A 152 10.73 20.48 6.40
CA ILE A 152 11.08 20.88 7.78
C ILE A 152 11.35 22.37 7.84
N TRP A 153 12.16 22.89 6.91
CA TRP A 153 12.47 24.32 6.86
C TRP A 153 11.29 25.13 6.35
N TYR A 154 10.75 24.83 5.17
CA TYR A 154 9.70 25.64 4.54
C TYR A 154 8.44 25.75 5.39
N LEU A 155 8.01 24.66 6.03
CA LEU A 155 6.83 24.70 6.90
C LEU A 155 7.10 25.52 8.17
N SER A 156 8.28 25.41 8.77
CA SER A 156 8.63 26.21 9.95
C SER A 156 8.56 27.73 9.71
N GLN A 157 8.80 28.17 8.47
CA GLN A 157 8.75 29.57 8.09
C GLN A 157 7.34 30.10 7.85
N ASN A 158 6.33 29.22 7.82
CA ASN A 158 4.93 29.59 7.55
C ASN A 158 4.03 29.17 8.73
N PRO A 159 4.03 29.92 9.85
CA PRO A 159 3.22 29.62 11.03
C PRO A 159 1.70 29.65 10.80
N GLU A 160 1.20 30.18 9.68
CA GLU A 160 -0.22 30.06 9.31
C GLU A 160 -0.67 28.64 8.95
N LEU A 161 0.26 27.72 8.66
CA LEU A 161 -0.06 26.34 8.29
C LEU A 161 -0.31 25.42 9.50
N PHE A 162 -0.21 25.97 10.72
CA PHE A 162 -0.30 25.24 11.98
C PHE A 162 -1.42 25.80 12.87
N ASN A 163 -2.08 24.89 13.59
CA ASN A 163 -2.99 25.26 14.68
C ASN A 163 -2.17 25.77 15.86
N ARG A 164 -2.38 27.02 16.27
CA ARG A 164 -1.57 27.64 17.33
C ARG A 164 -2.13 27.30 18.70
N GLY A 165 -1.24 27.04 19.65
CA GLY A 165 -1.57 26.97 21.06
C GLY A 165 -2.02 28.33 21.63
N PRO A 166 -2.57 28.36 22.86
CA PRO A 166 -3.03 29.58 23.52
C PRO A 166 -1.96 30.70 23.60
N ASP A 167 -0.69 30.28 23.65
CA ASP A 167 0.53 31.06 23.78
C ASP A 167 1.22 31.33 22.43
N GLY A 168 0.58 30.98 21.31
CA GLY A 168 1.08 31.22 19.95
C GLY A 168 2.18 30.26 19.49
N SER A 169 2.59 29.33 20.35
CA SER A 169 3.51 28.23 20.03
C SER A 169 2.83 27.16 19.16
N PHE A 170 3.62 26.47 18.34
CA PHE A 170 3.15 25.32 17.55
C PHE A 170 4.24 24.24 17.43
N ASP A 171 3.80 23.00 17.32
CA ASP A 171 4.61 21.82 17.09
C ASP A 171 4.58 21.45 15.60
N LEU A 172 5.77 21.41 14.99
CA LEU A 172 5.96 21.09 13.57
C LEU A 172 5.37 19.73 13.16
N ILE A 173 5.21 18.80 14.09
CA ILE A 173 4.73 17.44 13.83
C ILE A 173 3.24 17.33 14.16
N LYS A 174 2.82 17.87 15.31
CA LYS A 174 1.47 17.64 15.84
C LYS A 174 0.43 18.65 15.35
N ASP A 175 0.84 19.89 15.13
CA ASP A 175 -0.11 20.99 14.96
C ASP A 175 -0.37 21.36 13.50
N LEU A 176 0.26 20.65 12.55
CA LEU A 176 0.05 20.90 11.13
C LEU A 176 -1.43 20.73 10.76
N ILE A 177 -2.01 21.72 10.07
CA ILE A 177 -3.43 21.68 9.68
C ILE A 177 -3.67 20.47 8.77
N GLY A 178 -4.58 19.57 9.16
CA GLY A 178 -4.84 18.32 8.44
C GLY A 178 -3.84 17.19 8.74
N GLY A 179 -2.85 17.42 9.61
CA GLY A 179 -1.92 16.44 10.14
C GLY A 179 -0.75 16.07 9.23
N THR A 180 0.10 15.16 9.70
CA THR A 180 1.36 14.75 9.05
C THR A 180 1.20 14.19 7.64
N ASN A 181 0.02 13.66 7.29
CA ASN A 181 -0.27 13.17 5.94
C ASN A 181 -0.42 14.32 4.90
N MET A 182 -0.51 15.59 5.33
CA MET A 182 -0.67 16.76 4.45
C MET A 182 0.62 17.55 4.20
N VAL A 183 1.77 17.08 4.73
CA VAL A 183 3.08 17.76 4.61
C VAL A 183 3.41 18.15 3.17
N ALA A 184 3.28 17.22 2.22
CA ALA A 184 3.60 17.49 0.81
C ALA A 184 2.66 18.53 0.16
N VAL A 185 1.38 18.55 0.56
CA VAL A 185 0.39 19.51 0.03
C VAL A 185 0.65 20.90 0.57
N HIS A 186 0.98 21.01 1.86
CA HIS A 186 1.39 22.28 2.47
C HIS A 186 2.71 22.78 1.92
N LEU A 187 3.67 21.89 1.66
CA LEU A 187 4.92 22.26 1.01
C LEU A 187 4.68 22.82 -0.40
N ALA A 188 3.74 22.23 -1.15
CA ALA A 188 3.34 22.76 -2.45
C ALA A 188 2.89 24.22 -2.36
N ASN A 189 2.12 24.57 -1.32
CA ASN A 189 1.71 25.95 -1.07
C ASN A 189 2.90 26.85 -0.69
N ALA A 190 3.73 26.40 0.26
CA ALA A 190 4.86 27.18 0.76
C ALA A 190 5.89 27.52 -0.33
N VAL A 191 6.03 26.66 -1.34
CA VAL A 191 7.07 26.79 -2.37
C VAL A 191 6.53 27.34 -3.69
N GLY A 192 5.28 27.02 -4.05
CA GLY A 192 4.69 27.37 -5.34
C GLY A 192 3.34 28.09 -5.27
N GLY A 193 2.91 28.48 -4.07
CA GLY A 193 1.64 29.17 -3.82
C GLY A 193 0.40 28.38 -4.18
N GLU A 194 -0.72 29.09 -4.31
CA GLU A 194 -2.05 28.51 -4.56
C GLU A 194 -2.12 27.67 -5.85
N LEU A 195 -1.35 28.06 -6.88
CA LEU A 195 -1.33 27.34 -8.16
C LEU A 195 -0.73 25.94 -7.98
N LEU A 196 0.43 25.83 -7.32
CA LEU A 196 1.06 24.53 -7.08
C LEU A 196 0.27 23.70 -6.07
N LEU A 197 -0.30 24.33 -5.04
CA LEU A 197 -1.24 23.67 -4.12
C LEU A 197 -2.42 23.09 -4.89
N GLY A 198 -3.09 23.87 -5.74
CA GLY A 198 -4.24 23.42 -6.53
C GLY A 198 -3.89 22.28 -7.48
N PHE A 199 -2.74 22.37 -8.15
CA PHE A 199 -2.23 21.32 -9.01
C PHE A 199 -1.95 20.02 -8.24
N LEU A 200 -1.17 20.07 -7.14
CA LEU A 200 -0.84 18.88 -6.34
C LEU A 200 -2.06 18.28 -5.66
N ALA A 201 -2.99 19.12 -5.20
CA ALA A 201 -4.27 18.71 -4.65
C ALA A 201 -5.11 17.95 -5.70
N ALA A 202 -5.23 18.48 -6.91
CA ALA A 202 -5.95 17.82 -8.00
C ALA A 202 -5.29 16.48 -8.37
N VAL A 203 -3.96 16.43 -8.47
CA VAL A 203 -3.21 15.20 -8.76
C VAL A 203 -3.39 14.16 -7.65
N THR A 204 -3.34 14.59 -6.39
CA THR A 204 -3.54 13.71 -5.23
C THR A 204 -4.97 13.18 -5.18
N PHE A 205 -5.96 14.04 -5.44
CA PHE A 205 -7.36 13.65 -5.51
C PHE A 205 -7.61 12.63 -6.64
N ALA A 206 -7.14 12.93 -7.85
CA ALA A 206 -7.20 12.01 -8.99
C ALA A 206 -6.49 10.69 -8.70
N THR A 207 -5.38 10.73 -7.96
CA THR A 207 -4.63 9.55 -7.55
C THR A 207 -5.43 8.68 -6.60
N ILE A 208 -5.97 9.26 -5.52
CA ILE A 208 -6.79 8.55 -4.53
C ILE A 208 -7.95 7.87 -5.25
N VAL A 209 -8.66 8.61 -6.10
CA VAL A 209 -9.81 8.08 -6.83
C VAL A 209 -9.40 6.89 -7.71
N ALA A 210 -8.36 7.07 -8.52
CA ALA A 210 -7.90 6.02 -9.40
C ALA A 210 -7.41 4.76 -8.66
N VAL A 211 -6.62 4.92 -7.58
CA VAL A 211 -6.11 3.77 -6.80
C VAL A 211 -7.25 3.01 -6.15
N VAL A 212 -8.15 3.72 -5.45
CA VAL A 212 -9.28 3.09 -4.76
C VAL A 212 -10.17 2.36 -5.77
N ALA A 213 -10.40 2.93 -6.95
CA ALA A 213 -11.18 2.27 -7.98
C ALA A 213 -10.53 0.96 -8.45
N GLY A 214 -9.23 1.01 -8.77
CA GLY A 214 -8.49 -0.16 -9.23
C GLY A 214 -8.44 -1.28 -8.18
N LEU A 215 -8.22 -0.93 -6.91
CA LEU A 215 -8.20 -1.90 -5.80
C LEU A 215 -9.59 -2.46 -5.50
N SER A 216 -10.64 -1.63 -5.62
CA SER A 216 -12.02 -2.09 -5.40
C SER A 216 -12.48 -3.05 -6.49
N LEU A 217 -12.14 -2.79 -7.75
CA LEU A 217 -12.39 -3.73 -8.86
C LEU A 217 -11.64 -5.04 -8.66
N ALA A 218 -10.36 -4.98 -8.27
CA ALA A 218 -9.58 -6.17 -7.98
C ALA A 218 -10.17 -6.99 -6.82
N GLY A 219 -10.59 -6.33 -5.74
CA GLY A 219 -11.26 -6.98 -4.61
C GLY A 219 -12.62 -7.56 -4.98
N ALA A 220 -13.42 -6.84 -5.77
CA ALA A 220 -14.70 -7.33 -6.26
C ALA A 220 -14.54 -8.53 -7.19
N ALA A 221 -13.51 -8.54 -8.05
CA ALA A 221 -13.17 -9.67 -8.91
C ALA A 221 -12.74 -10.89 -8.08
N ALA A 222 -11.93 -10.70 -7.05
CA ALA A 222 -11.56 -11.78 -6.14
C ALA A 222 -12.79 -12.38 -5.42
N ILE A 223 -13.75 -11.55 -5.00
CA ILE A 223 -14.98 -12.05 -4.37
C ILE A 223 -15.89 -12.73 -5.41
N SER A 224 -16.06 -12.16 -6.61
CA SER A 224 -16.98 -12.71 -7.60
C SER A 224 -16.44 -13.96 -8.30
N HIS A 225 -15.17 -13.96 -8.72
CA HIS A 225 -14.56 -15.07 -9.44
C HIS A 225 -13.91 -16.09 -8.50
N ASP A 226 -13.05 -15.66 -7.57
CA ASP A 226 -12.29 -16.60 -6.75
C ASP A 226 -13.16 -17.23 -5.66
N LEU A 227 -13.97 -16.42 -4.97
CA LEU A 227 -14.81 -16.93 -3.88
C LEU A 227 -16.17 -17.42 -4.37
N TYR A 228 -16.94 -16.59 -5.09
CA TYR A 228 -18.31 -16.97 -5.44
C TYR A 228 -18.36 -17.99 -6.58
N ASP A 229 -17.77 -17.72 -7.75
CA ASP A 229 -17.84 -18.61 -8.91
C ASP A 229 -17.12 -19.94 -8.65
N ASN A 230 -15.86 -19.89 -8.23
CA ASN A 230 -15.03 -21.09 -8.07
C ASN A 230 -15.32 -21.88 -6.78
N VAL A 231 -15.54 -21.22 -5.64
CA VAL A 231 -15.68 -21.92 -4.34
C VAL A 231 -17.14 -22.18 -3.97
N ILE A 232 -18.02 -21.17 -4.04
CA ILE A 232 -19.41 -21.30 -3.57
C ILE A 232 -20.29 -21.97 -4.63
N ALA A 233 -20.31 -21.41 -5.84
CA ALA A 233 -21.21 -21.83 -6.91
C ALA A 233 -20.61 -22.92 -7.81
N LYS A 234 -19.32 -23.24 -7.64
CA LYS A 234 -18.61 -24.33 -8.34
C LYS A 234 -18.80 -24.30 -9.85
N GLY A 235 -18.72 -23.11 -10.45
CA GLY A 235 -18.84 -22.88 -11.89
C GLY A 235 -20.27 -22.82 -12.45
N ASN A 236 -21.31 -22.99 -11.61
CA ASN A 236 -22.71 -22.91 -12.03
C ASN A 236 -23.30 -21.50 -11.83
N VAL A 237 -22.66 -20.47 -12.42
CA VAL A 237 -23.13 -19.08 -12.31
C VAL A 237 -23.42 -18.50 -13.67
N THR A 238 -24.61 -17.93 -13.84
CA THR A 238 -24.96 -17.16 -15.04
C THR A 238 -24.23 -15.81 -15.06
N GLU A 239 -23.90 -15.31 -16.25
CA GLU A 239 -23.23 -13.99 -16.41
C GLU A 239 -23.97 -12.85 -15.70
N ALA A 240 -25.31 -12.87 -15.72
CA ALA A 240 -26.13 -11.89 -15.01
C ALA A 240 -25.95 -11.96 -13.48
N GLN A 241 -25.80 -13.16 -12.91
CA GLN A 241 -25.51 -13.34 -11.49
C GLN A 241 -24.09 -12.90 -11.15
N LYS A 242 -23.09 -13.22 -11.99
CA LYS A 242 -21.70 -12.76 -11.81
C LYS A 242 -21.61 -11.24 -11.74
N MET A 243 -22.23 -10.54 -12.69
CA MET A 243 -22.29 -9.07 -12.69
C MET A 243 -22.97 -8.50 -11.44
N ARG A 244 -24.08 -9.09 -10.98
CA ARG A 244 -24.77 -8.62 -9.77
C ARG A 244 -23.90 -8.76 -8.52
N ILE A 245 -23.22 -9.90 -8.37
CA ILE A 245 -22.38 -10.18 -7.20
C ILE A 245 -21.14 -9.31 -7.21
N SER A 246 -20.52 -9.09 -8.36
CA SER A 246 -19.39 -8.17 -8.51
C SER A 246 -19.77 -6.74 -8.09
N ARG A 247 -20.93 -6.22 -8.53
CA ARG A 247 -21.43 -4.90 -8.12
C ARG A 247 -21.75 -4.83 -6.63
N LEU A 248 -22.40 -5.84 -6.06
CA LEU A 248 -22.73 -5.87 -4.63
C LEU A 248 -21.48 -5.95 -3.76
N SER A 249 -20.50 -6.77 -4.17
CA SER A 249 -19.19 -6.88 -3.50
C SER A 249 -18.43 -5.56 -3.53
N THR A 250 -18.46 -4.85 -4.66
CA THR A 250 -17.88 -3.50 -4.78
C THR A 250 -18.49 -2.53 -3.77
N VAL A 251 -19.82 -2.49 -3.66
CA VAL A 251 -20.52 -1.60 -2.73
C VAL A 251 -20.20 -1.98 -1.28
N ALA A 252 -20.23 -3.27 -0.94
CA ALA A 252 -19.90 -3.75 0.40
C ALA A 252 -18.45 -3.40 0.81
N LEU A 253 -17.48 -3.64 -0.09
CA LEU A 253 -16.08 -3.25 0.12
C LEU A 253 -15.92 -1.73 0.25
N GLY A 254 -16.66 -0.95 -0.55
CA GLY A 254 -16.66 0.51 -0.48
C GLY A 254 -17.17 1.04 0.87
N ILE A 255 -18.28 0.50 1.37
CA ILE A 255 -18.83 0.85 2.68
C ILE A 255 -17.83 0.49 3.79
N LEU A 256 -17.25 -0.70 3.73
CA LEU A 256 -16.25 -1.14 4.71
C LEU A 256 -15.01 -0.24 4.68
N ALA A 257 -14.53 0.15 3.50
CA ALA A 257 -13.41 1.08 3.35
C ALA A 257 -13.73 2.48 3.91
N ILE A 258 -14.96 2.98 3.72
CA ILE A 258 -15.42 4.26 4.32
C ILE A 258 -15.40 4.16 5.86
N LEU A 259 -15.95 3.09 6.43
CA LEU A 259 -15.98 2.88 7.88
C LEU A 259 -14.57 2.80 8.46
N LEU A 260 -13.69 1.99 7.87
CA LEU A 260 -12.28 1.89 8.29
C LEU A 260 -11.56 3.23 8.12
N GLY A 261 -11.82 3.99 7.05
CA GLY A 261 -11.25 5.32 6.86
C GLY A 261 -11.69 6.34 7.92
N ILE A 262 -12.85 6.15 8.54
CA ILE A 262 -13.30 6.98 9.68
C ILE A 262 -12.60 6.56 10.97
N VAL A 263 -12.45 5.26 11.21
CA VAL A 263 -11.78 4.74 12.42
C VAL A 263 -10.30 5.11 12.44
N PHE A 264 -9.60 4.95 11.32
CA PHE A 264 -8.15 5.16 11.22
C PHE A 264 -7.78 6.58 10.73
N GLU A 265 -8.61 7.60 10.98
CA GLU A 265 -8.38 8.98 10.50
C GLU A 265 -7.04 9.56 10.95
N ASN A 266 -6.67 9.33 12.21
CA ASN A 266 -5.52 9.97 12.85
C ASN A 266 -4.20 9.24 12.63
N GLN A 267 -4.25 8.08 12.00
CA GLN A 267 -3.06 7.27 11.75
C GLN A 267 -2.23 7.78 10.57
N ASN A 268 -0.93 7.50 10.65
CA ASN A 268 -0.02 7.76 9.54
C ASN A 268 -0.29 6.74 8.42
N VAL A 269 -0.60 7.24 7.22
CA VAL A 269 -0.95 6.37 6.08
C VAL A 269 0.23 5.49 5.67
N ALA A 270 1.47 5.99 5.74
CA ALA A 270 2.66 5.19 5.42
C ALA A 270 2.82 4.00 6.38
N PHE A 271 2.49 4.21 7.66
CA PHE A 271 2.52 3.15 8.66
C PHE A 271 1.42 2.10 8.41
N MET A 272 0.17 2.52 8.15
CA MET A 272 -0.92 1.61 7.79
C MET A 272 -0.60 0.77 6.56
N VAL A 273 0.03 1.37 5.54
CA VAL A 273 0.49 0.65 4.35
C VAL A 273 1.52 -0.43 4.75
N GLY A 274 2.47 -0.12 5.63
CA GLY A 274 3.42 -1.10 6.15
C GLY A 274 2.75 -2.34 6.76
N LEU A 275 1.69 -2.16 7.54
CA LEU A 275 0.92 -3.26 8.13
C LEU A 275 0.21 -4.11 7.06
N ALA A 276 -0.39 -3.49 6.04
CA ALA A 276 -1.02 -4.21 4.94
C ALA A 276 0.00 -5.05 4.14
N PHE A 277 1.21 -4.50 3.92
CA PHE A 277 2.31 -5.23 3.30
C PHE A 277 2.76 -6.40 4.16
N ALA A 278 2.80 -6.24 5.49
CA ALA A 278 3.15 -7.32 6.40
C ALA A 278 2.14 -8.48 6.34
N ILE A 279 0.84 -8.19 6.24
CA ILE A 279 -0.20 -9.21 6.05
C ILE A 279 0.00 -9.96 4.71
N ALA A 280 0.24 -9.23 3.62
CA ALA A 280 0.48 -9.82 2.30
C ALA A 280 1.77 -10.67 2.26
N ALA A 281 2.83 -10.19 2.92
CA ALA A 281 4.11 -10.89 3.05
C ALA A 281 3.98 -12.17 3.87
N SER A 282 3.03 -12.23 4.80
CA SER A 282 2.85 -13.37 5.71
C SER A 282 1.90 -14.44 5.18
N SER A 283 0.97 -14.06 4.31
CA SER A 283 -0.06 -14.97 3.80
C SER A 283 0.24 -15.42 2.38
N ASN A 284 0.22 -14.48 1.43
CA ASN A 284 0.29 -14.77 0.01
C ASN A 284 1.70 -15.12 -0.45
N PHE A 285 2.70 -14.34 -0.02
CA PHE A 285 4.07 -14.51 -0.49
C PHE A 285 4.64 -15.92 -0.24
N PRO A 286 4.52 -16.51 0.97
CA PRO A 286 5.04 -17.86 1.24
C PRO A 286 4.33 -18.93 0.41
N VAL A 287 3.02 -18.80 0.22
CA VAL A 287 2.21 -19.71 -0.63
C VAL A 287 2.67 -19.63 -2.08
N LEU A 288 2.85 -18.42 -2.62
CA LEU A 288 3.29 -18.20 -3.99
C LEU A 288 4.71 -18.75 -4.22
N VAL A 289 5.66 -18.44 -3.33
CA VAL A 289 7.04 -18.90 -3.46
C VAL A 289 7.14 -20.42 -3.40
N LEU A 290 6.49 -21.05 -2.41
CA LEU A 290 6.58 -22.50 -2.24
C LEU A 290 5.82 -23.27 -3.33
N SER A 291 4.68 -22.76 -3.81
CA SER A 291 3.95 -23.41 -4.91
C SER A 291 4.74 -23.41 -6.23
N ILE A 292 5.53 -22.37 -6.50
CA ILE A 292 6.33 -22.25 -7.73
C ILE A 292 7.70 -22.93 -7.58
N SER A 293 8.30 -22.88 -6.40
CA SER A 293 9.71 -23.25 -6.21
C SER A 293 9.94 -24.60 -5.53
N TRP A 294 8.91 -25.18 -4.90
CA TRP A 294 9.06 -26.40 -4.11
C TRP A 294 8.04 -27.47 -4.50
N ARG A 295 8.55 -28.59 -5.02
CA ARG A 295 7.78 -29.78 -5.39
C ARG A 295 6.87 -30.29 -4.28
N GLY A 296 7.29 -30.15 -3.03
CA GLY A 296 6.58 -30.69 -1.89
C GLY A 296 5.34 -29.89 -1.48
N CYS A 297 5.07 -28.73 -2.06
CA CYS A 297 3.94 -27.87 -1.70
C CYS A 297 2.61 -28.55 -2.06
N THR A 298 1.69 -28.61 -1.11
CA THR A 298 0.37 -29.24 -1.29
C THR A 298 -0.75 -28.22 -1.04
N THR A 299 -1.94 -28.47 -1.57
CA THR A 299 -3.11 -27.61 -1.31
C THR A 299 -3.41 -27.49 0.19
N ARG A 300 -3.29 -28.58 0.95
CA ARG A 300 -3.49 -28.56 2.41
C ARG A 300 -2.46 -27.68 3.11
N GLY A 301 -1.18 -27.79 2.76
CA GLY A 301 -0.15 -26.98 3.37
C GLY A 301 -0.25 -25.51 2.99
N ALA A 302 -0.51 -25.22 1.72
CA ALA A 302 -0.72 -23.85 1.23
C ALA A 302 -1.91 -23.17 1.94
N THR A 303 -3.05 -23.86 2.07
CA THR A 303 -4.24 -23.31 2.73
C THR A 303 -4.01 -23.10 4.22
N LEU A 304 -3.65 -24.16 4.97
CA LEU A 304 -3.45 -24.05 6.42
C LEU A 304 -2.31 -23.09 6.78
N GLY A 305 -1.17 -23.20 6.11
CA GLY A 305 -0.02 -22.34 6.37
C GLY A 305 -0.27 -20.87 5.98
N GLY A 306 -0.96 -20.64 4.86
CA GLY A 306 -1.40 -19.30 4.46
C GLY A 306 -2.39 -18.67 5.46
N PHE A 307 -3.37 -19.43 5.96
CA PHE A 307 -4.29 -18.97 7.00
C PHE A 307 -3.61 -18.72 8.34
N ILE A 308 -2.64 -19.56 8.73
CA ILE A 308 -1.84 -19.34 9.95
C ILE A 308 -1.03 -18.05 9.84
N GLY A 309 -0.40 -17.81 8.69
CA GLY A 309 0.31 -16.56 8.40
C GLY A 309 -0.60 -15.33 8.46
N LEU A 310 -1.77 -15.40 7.82
CA LEU A 310 -2.79 -14.35 7.84
C LEU A 310 -3.30 -14.06 9.25
N PHE A 311 -3.67 -15.10 10.00
CA PHE A 311 -4.19 -14.98 11.35
C PHE A 311 -3.14 -14.40 12.29
N THR A 312 -1.91 -14.91 12.24
CA THR A 312 -0.81 -14.44 13.08
C THR A 312 -0.48 -12.97 12.80
N ALA A 313 -0.37 -12.58 11.53
CA ALA A 313 -0.12 -11.19 11.16
C ALA A 313 -1.27 -10.28 11.61
N THR A 314 -2.52 -10.66 11.34
CA THR A 314 -3.69 -9.85 11.70
C THR A 314 -3.85 -9.72 13.22
N ALA A 315 -3.72 -10.82 13.96
CA ALA A 315 -3.79 -10.80 15.42
C ALA A 315 -2.69 -9.91 16.00
N TRP A 316 -1.46 -10.01 15.50
CA TRP A 316 -0.35 -9.16 15.94
C TRP A 316 -0.62 -7.68 15.66
N VAL A 317 -1.15 -7.32 14.48
CA VAL A 317 -1.51 -5.93 14.16
C VAL A 317 -2.60 -5.41 15.11
N VAL A 318 -3.63 -6.20 15.39
CA VAL A 318 -4.70 -5.83 16.32
C VAL A 318 -4.18 -5.64 17.74
N LEU A 319 -3.22 -6.47 18.16
CA LEU A 319 -2.59 -6.42 19.49
C LEU A 319 -1.42 -5.42 19.58
N SER A 320 -1.11 -4.73 18.48
CA SER A 320 -0.05 -3.72 18.43
C SER A 320 -0.44 -2.42 19.09
N SER A 321 0.56 -1.60 19.45
CA SER A 321 0.31 -0.27 20.02
C SER A 321 -0.60 0.58 19.13
N THR A 322 -0.48 0.46 17.81
CA THR A 322 -1.35 1.19 16.86
C THR A 322 -2.82 0.92 17.15
N VAL A 323 -3.27 -0.32 16.97
CA VAL A 323 -4.70 -0.64 17.05
C VAL A 323 -5.15 -0.77 18.50
N TRP A 324 -4.35 -1.41 19.35
CA TRP A 324 -4.72 -1.72 20.72
C TRP A 324 -4.67 -0.49 21.63
N VAL A 325 -3.62 0.33 21.51
CA VAL A 325 -3.43 1.51 22.37
C VAL A 325 -4.03 2.74 21.69
N ASP A 326 -3.62 3.06 20.46
CA ASP A 326 -4.00 4.34 19.84
C ASP A 326 -5.48 4.36 19.38
N GLU A 327 -6.02 3.24 18.90
CA GLU A 327 -7.43 3.16 18.48
C GLU A 327 -8.39 2.68 19.58
N PHE A 328 -8.07 1.59 20.28
CA PHE A 328 -8.96 1.03 21.31
C PHE A 328 -8.79 1.65 22.70
N GLY A 329 -7.71 2.41 22.93
CA GLY A 329 -7.49 3.13 24.20
C GLY A 329 -7.04 2.25 25.36
N PHE A 330 -6.49 1.05 25.11
CA PHE A 330 -5.91 0.21 26.17
C PHE A 330 -4.55 0.75 26.65
N ALA A 331 -4.15 0.41 27.87
CA ALA A 331 -3.01 1.04 28.54
C ALA A 331 -1.64 0.64 27.98
N GLU A 332 -1.44 -0.64 27.64
CA GLU A 332 -0.17 -1.14 27.10
C GLU A 332 -0.40 -2.10 25.94
N ALA A 333 0.49 -2.05 24.96
CA ALA A 333 0.48 -2.97 23.84
C ALA A 333 0.91 -4.36 24.29
N ILE A 334 0.23 -5.39 23.79
CA ILE A 334 0.55 -6.79 24.12
C ILE A 334 1.75 -7.26 23.30
N THR A 335 1.91 -6.76 22.07
CA THR A 335 3.06 -7.10 21.22
C THR A 335 4.25 -6.17 21.50
N PRO A 336 5.49 -6.68 21.42
CA PRO A 336 6.71 -5.90 21.68
C PRO A 336 6.98 -4.80 20.64
N PHE A 337 6.46 -4.93 19.42
CA PHE A 337 6.58 -3.93 18.37
C PHE A 337 5.46 -4.07 17.34
N PRO A 338 5.15 -3.02 16.54
CA PRO A 338 3.94 -3.03 15.73
C PRO A 338 3.97 -3.96 14.50
N ASN A 339 5.14 -4.14 13.87
CA ASN A 339 5.22 -4.89 12.61
C ASN A 339 5.37 -6.41 12.84
N PRO A 340 4.49 -7.27 12.28
CA PRO A 340 4.52 -8.71 12.55
C PRO A 340 5.52 -9.51 11.72
N GLY A 341 6.05 -8.92 10.63
CA GLY A 341 6.74 -9.63 9.55
C GLY A 341 7.85 -10.60 9.99
N ILE A 342 8.63 -10.23 11.00
CA ILE A 342 9.73 -11.07 11.50
C ILE A 342 9.27 -12.42 12.06
N LEU A 343 8.04 -12.51 12.59
CA LEU A 343 7.47 -13.74 13.14
C LEU A 343 6.51 -14.40 12.16
N SER A 344 5.57 -13.62 11.61
CA SER A 344 4.47 -14.15 10.82
C SER A 344 4.94 -14.72 9.48
N ILE A 345 5.97 -14.15 8.85
CA ILE A 345 6.49 -14.63 7.57
C ILE A 345 7.19 -15.99 7.75
N PRO A 346 8.20 -16.16 8.63
CA PRO A 346 8.80 -17.48 8.84
C PRO A 346 7.80 -18.53 9.31
N LEU A 347 6.86 -18.15 10.19
CA LEU A 347 5.84 -19.07 10.69
C LEU A 347 4.96 -19.60 9.55
N ALA A 348 4.60 -18.77 8.57
CA ALA A 348 3.86 -19.20 7.40
C ALA A 348 4.68 -20.19 6.54
N PHE A 349 5.95 -19.90 6.25
CA PHE A 349 6.84 -20.84 5.54
C PHE A 349 6.95 -22.19 6.25
N ILE A 350 7.19 -22.17 7.57
CA ILE A 350 7.31 -23.39 8.39
C ILE A 350 5.99 -24.16 8.41
N SER A 351 4.86 -23.47 8.54
CA SER A 351 3.54 -24.10 8.57
C SER A 351 3.19 -24.75 7.23
N ILE A 352 3.43 -24.05 6.11
CA ILE A 352 3.21 -24.61 4.77
C ILE A 352 4.06 -25.86 4.58
N TRP A 353 5.34 -25.79 4.95
CA TRP A 353 6.26 -26.91 4.86
C TRP A 353 5.80 -28.12 5.70
N PHE A 354 5.46 -27.88 6.97
CA PHE A 354 5.05 -28.93 7.91
C PHE A 354 3.75 -29.62 7.47
N PHE A 355 2.72 -28.85 7.12
CA PHE A 355 1.44 -29.41 6.69
C PHE A 355 1.52 -30.07 5.32
N SER A 356 2.47 -29.67 4.46
CA SER A 356 2.65 -30.31 3.14
C SER A 356 3.42 -31.63 3.20
N ILE A 357 4.37 -31.78 4.11
CA ILE A 357 5.08 -33.06 4.30
C ILE A 357 4.17 -34.08 5.01
N THR A 358 3.32 -33.61 5.91
CA THR A 358 2.35 -34.47 6.62
C THR A 358 1.12 -34.81 5.78
N ASP A 359 0.98 -34.22 4.59
CA ASP A 359 -0.09 -34.57 3.65
C ASP A 359 0.25 -35.82 2.83
N LYS A 360 -0.48 -36.89 3.12
CA LYS A 360 -0.41 -38.21 2.45
C LYS A 360 -1.63 -38.46 1.54
N SER A 361 -2.41 -37.43 1.22
CA SER A 361 -3.59 -37.56 0.37
C SER A 361 -3.23 -37.91 -1.09
N ALA A 362 -4.19 -38.48 -1.83
CA ALA A 362 -4.04 -38.74 -3.26
C ALA A 362 -3.86 -37.44 -4.07
N ASN A 363 -4.47 -36.34 -3.61
CA ASN A 363 -4.29 -35.01 -4.20
C ASN A 363 -2.85 -34.51 -4.03
N ALA A 364 -2.24 -34.69 -2.86
CA ALA A 364 -0.84 -34.33 -2.65
C ALA A 364 0.11 -35.10 -3.58
N ALA A 365 -0.17 -36.38 -3.88
CA ALA A 365 0.64 -37.16 -4.81
C ALA A 365 0.53 -36.64 -6.26
N THR A 366 -0.67 -36.28 -6.69
CA THR A 366 -0.92 -35.72 -8.04
C THR A 366 -0.31 -34.32 -8.19
N GLU A 367 -0.42 -33.47 -7.18
CA GLU A 367 0.21 -32.13 -7.14
C GLU A 367 1.73 -32.23 -7.25
N LYS A 368 2.36 -33.12 -6.46
CA LYS A 368 3.82 -33.35 -6.49
C LYS A 368 4.30 -33.86 -7.85
N ALA A 369 3.49 -34.65 -8.55
CA ALA A 369 3.79 -35.13 -9.90
C ALA A 369 3.61 -34.02 -10.96
N ALA A 370 2.63 -33.14 -10.79
CA ALA A 370 2.37 -32.02 -11.71
C ALA A 370 3.46 -30.94 -11.68
N PHE A 371 4.21 -30.86 -10.58
CA PHE A 371 5.28 -29.86 -10.41
C PHE A 371 6.37 -29.93 -11.50
N ASP A 372 6.71 -31.13 -11.98
CA ASP A 372 7.75 -31.28 -13.00
C ASP A 372 7.30 -30.66 -14.33
N ALA A 373 6.02 -30.86 -14.70
CA ALA A 373 5.43 -30.21 -15.87
C ALA A 373 5.32 -28.69 -15.69
N LEU A 374 4.94 -28.22 -14.50
CA LEU A 374 4.91 -26.78 -14.18
C LEU A 374 6.30 -26.16 -14.32
N SER A 375 7.34 -26.82 -13.81
CA SER A 375 8.73 -26.35 -13.86
C SER A 375 9.23 -26.22 -15.30
N VAL A 376 8.95 -27.21 -16.14
CA VAL A 376 9.30 -27.14 -17.57
C VAL A 376 8.58 -25.97 -18.24
N ARG A 377 7.27 -25.79 -18.01
CA ARG A 377 6.50 -24.66 -18.58
C ARG A 377 7.03 -23.31 -18.09
N ALA A 378 7.34 -23.18 -16.81
CA ALA A 378 7.85 -21.95 -16.22
C ALA A 378 9.22 -21.54 -16.78
N GLN A 379 10.12 -22.51 -17.03
CA GLN A 379 11.47 -22.24 -17.54
C GLN A 379 11.52 -22.08 -19.07
N THR A 380 10.69 -22.83 -19.81
CA THR A 380 10.73 -22.84 -21.27
C THR A 380 9.70 -21.91 -21.93
N GLY A 381 8.65 -21.52 -21.21
CA GLY A 381 7.51 -20.77 -21.75
C GLY A 381 6.62 -21.57 -22.71
N ILE A 382 6.86 -22.88 -22.87
CA ILE A 382 6.07 -23.75 -23.75
C ILE A 382 4.67 -23.95 -23.14
N GLY A 383 3.62 -23.66 -23.90
CA GLY A 383 2.23 -23.84 -23.45
C GLY A 383 1.65 -22.68 -22.62
N VAL A 384 2.30 -21.51 -22.58
CA VAL A 384 1.65 -20.27 -22.15
C VAL A 384 0.51 -20.00 -23.12
N SER A 385 -0.73 -20.17 -22.67
CA SER A 385 -1.92 -19.85 -23.44
C SER A 385 -1.83 -18.42 -23.95
N LYS A 386 -2.09 -18.19 -25.24
CA LYS A 386 -2.34 -16.84 -25.77
C LYS A 386 -3.34 -16.15 -24.84
N ALA A 387 -3.13 -14.88 -24.56
CA ALA A 387 -4.05 -14.07 -23.75
C ALA A 387 -5.49 -14.30 -24.23
N GLU A 388 -6.27 -15.04 -23.46
CA GLU A 388 -7.72 -15.07 -23.66
C GLU A 388 -8.23 -13.70 -23.23
N ALA A 389 -9.08 -13.11 -24.08
CA ALA A 389 -9.64 -11.80 -23.84
C ALA A 389 -10.48 -11.84 -22.55
N HIS A 390 -9.97 -11.23 -21.49
CA HIS A 390 -10.72 -10.91 -20.26
C HIS A 390 -11.50 -9.61 -20.41
#